data_AF-A0A920DX88-F1
#
_entry.id   AF-A0A920DX88-F1
#
_cell.length_a   1.000
_cell.length_b   1.000
_cell.length_c   1.000
_cell.angle_alpha   90.00
_cell.angle_beta   90.00
_cell.angle_gamma   90.00
#
_symmetry.space_group_name_H-M   'P 1'
#
loop_
_entity.id
_entity.type
_entity.pdbx_description
1 polymer ?
#
loop_
_entity_poly.entity_id
_entity_poly.type
_entity_poly.pdbx_seq_one_letter_code
_entity_poly.pdbx_strand_id
1 'polypeptide(L)'
;MILFIFRLFALIGLNYLIFLGSNSIDTYQFIEDIKILFNIDTSVQVTYWIVSIFVSILTLLLIRVFRPFIEVYLLFYSRYFFYILISLISLSSVYIICRVYGYSRLYLIIYVFISSTFLLFSGKIIKKFKFVFF
;
A
#
# COMPACT_ATOMS: atom_id res chain seq x y z
N MET A 1 -8.23 16.62 -3.01
CA MET A 1 -9.02 15.51 -2.42
C MET A 1 -9.22 14.37 -3.42
N ILE A 2 -9.70 14.64 -4.64
CA ILE A 2 -9.90 13.64 -5.71
C ILE A 2 -8.69 12.72 -5.94
N LEU A 3 -7.48 13.26 -5.97
CA LEU A 3 -6.27 12.47 -6.23
C LEU A 3 -5.92 11.52 -5.08
N PHE A 4 -6.20 11.92 -3.84
CA PHE A 4 -5.98 11.05 -2.70
C PHE A 4 -6.87 9.82 -2.79
N ILE A 5 -8.14 10.04 -3.16
CA ILE A 5 -9.13 8.97 -3.38
C ILE A 5 -8.70 8.08 -4.54
N PHE A 6 -8.27 8.67 -5.66
CA PHE A 6 -7.75 7.90 -6.81
C PHE A 6 -6.53 7.04 -6.44
N ARG A 7 -5.57 7.61 -5.70
CA ARG A 7 -4.40 6.85 -5.24
C ARG A 7 -4.78 5.75 -4.27
N LEU A 8 -5.74 6.00 -3.39
CA LEU A 8 -6.24 5.03 -2.42
C LEU A 8 -6.86 3.83 -3.14
N PHE A 9 -7.80 4.05 -4.06
CA PHE A 9 -8.41 2.95 -4.81
C PHE A 9 -7.41 2.18 -5.67
N ALA A 10 -6.48 2.86 -6.33
CA ALA A 10 -5.44 2.21 -7.12
C ALA A 10 -4.52 1.33 -6.25
N LEU A 11 -4.10 1.83 -5.08
CA LEU A 11 -3.25 1.05 -4.17
C LEU A 11 -3.99 -0.15 -3.57
N ILE A 12 -5.29 0.00 -3.25
CA ILE A 12 -6.13 -1.11 -2.79
C ILE A 12 -6.20 -2.17 -3.88
N GLY A 13 -6.52 -1.79 -5.12
CA GLY A 13 -6.59 -2.72 -6.24
C GLY A 13 -5.25 -3.44 -6.47
N LEU A 14 -4.14 -2.71 -6.46
CA LEU A 14 -2.80 -3.28 -6.61
C LEU A 14 -2.46 -4.27 -5.48
N ASN A 15 -2.83 -3.98 -4.24
CA ASN A 15 -2.55 -4.88 -3.11
C ASN A 15 -3.45 -6.11 -3.18
N TYR A 16 -4.71 -5.92 -3.51
CA TYR A 16 -5.68 -7.00 -3.67
C TYR A 16 -5.26 -8.02 -4.76
N LEU A 17 -4.60 -7.56 -5.83
CA LEU A 17 -4.01 -8.43 -6.85
C LEU A 17 -2.94 -9.39 -6.29
N ILE A 18 -2.24 -9.03 -5.22
CA ILE A 18 -1.27 -9.93 -4.57
C ILE A 18 -2.01 -11.17 -4.05
N PHE A 19 -3.12 -10.95 -3.36
CA PHE A 19 -3.94 -12.03 -2.80
C PHE A 19 -4.52 -12.95 -3.87
N LEU A 20 -4.90 -12.40 -5.02
CA LEU A 20 -5.36 -13.22 -6.16
C LEU A 20 -4.24 -14.02 -6.82
N GLY A 21 -3.02 -13.49 -6.87
CA GLY A 21 -1.88 -14.16 -7.48
C GLY A 21 -1.24 -15.25 -6.60
N SER A 22 -1.36 -15.12 -5.28
CA SER A 22 -0.73 -16.03 -4.33
C SER A 22 -1.68 -17.13 -3.86
N ASN A 23 -1.42 -18.36 -4.30
CA ASN A 23 -2.28 -19.51 -4.02
C ASN A 23 -2.26 -19.99 -2.55
N SER A 24 -1.22 -19.61 -1.80
CA SER A 24 -0.95 -20.11 -0.45
C SER A 24 -1.12 -19.06 0.65
N ILE A 25 -1.77 -17.93 0.39
CA ILE A 25 -1.95 -16.92 1.44
C ILE A 25 -2.91 -17.42 2.52
N ASP A 26 -2.50 -17.16 3.76
CA ASP A 26 -3.25 -17.48 4.96
C ASP A 26 -3.37 -16.25 5.87
N THR A 27 -4.60 -16.00 6.34
CA THR A 27 -4.99 -14.96 7.30
C THR A 27 -5.83 -15.50 8.46
N TYR A 28 -5.86 -16.82 8.68
CA TYR A 28 -6.67 -17.46 9.73
C TYR A 28 -6.43 -16.87 11.11
N GLN A 29 -5.18 -16.57 11.44
CA GLN A 29 -4.88 -15.98 12.73
C GLN A 29 -5.51 -14.60 12.92
N PHE A 30 -5.54 -13.79 11.88
CA PHE A 30 -6.21 -12.50 11.93
C PHE A 30 -7.73 -12.64 12.06
N ILE A 31 -8.32 -13.69 11.48
CA ILE A 31 -9.73 -14.04 11.69
C ILE A 31 -9.98 -14.39 13.16
N GLU A 32 -9.12 -15.21 13.76
CA GLU A 32 -9.21 -15.57 15.18
C GLU A 32 -9.10 -14.34 16.08
N ASP A 33 -8.14 -13.46 15.81
CA ASP A 33 -7.97 -12.21 16.58
C ASP A 33 -9.22 -11.32 16.50
N ILE A 34 -9.84 -11.19 15.31
CA ILE A 34 -11.10 -10.46 15.13
C ILE A 34 -12.24 -11.15 15.90
N LYS A 35 -12.31 -12.47 15.84
CA LYS A 35 -13.34 -13.25 16.54
C LYS A 35 -13.24 -13.08 18.05
N ILE A 36 -12.03 -13.08 18.61
CA ILE A 36 -11.80 -12.86 20.04
C ILE A 36 -12.23 -11.44 20.43
N LEU A 37 -11.92 -10.43 19.61
CA LEU A 37 -12.12 -9.02 19.98
C LEU A 37 -13.55 -8.53 19.76
N PHE A 38 -14.22 -8.99 18.69
CA PHE A 38 -15.55 -8.52 18.30
C PHE A 38 -16.65 -9.60 18.35
N ASN A 39 -16.30 -10.87 18.58
CA ASN A 39 -17.23 -12.01 18.55
C ASN A 39 -18.01 -12.15 17.23
N ILE A 40 -17.36 -11.82 16.12
CA ILE A 40 -17.93 -11.92 14.76
C ILE A 40 -17.16 -12.97 13.98
N ASP A 41 -17.89 -13.88 13.33
CA ASP A 41 -17.31 -14.80 12.35
C ASP A 41 -17.08 -14.06 11.02
N THR A 42 -15.82 -13.91 10.63
CA THR A 42 -15.41 -13.26 9.38
C THR A 42 -14.85 -14.25 8.38
N SER A 43 -15.04 -13.99 7.10
CA SER A 43 -14.47 -14.82 6.02
C SER A 43 -13.07 -14.33 5.64
N VAL A 44 -12.24 -15.25 5.14
CA VAL A 44 -10.90 -14.99 4.60
C VAL A 44 -10.93 -13.83 3.58
N GLN A 45 -11.94 -13.83 2.71
CA GLN A 45 -12.13 -12.79 1.71
C GLN A 45 -12.28 -11.38 2.30
N VAL A 46 -13.00 -11.24 3.41
CA VAL A 46 -13.16 -9.95 4.10
C VAL A 46 -11.83 -9.48 4.68
N THR A 47 -11.02 -10.39 5.20
CA THR A 47 -9.69 -10.04 5.73
C THR A 47 -8.75 -9.50 4.65
N TYR A 48 -8.80 -10.04 3.43
CA TYR A 48 -7.99 -9.54 2.31
C TYR A 48 -8.33 -8.09 1.96
N TRP A 49 -9.62 -7.75 1.99
CA TRP A 49 -10.08 -6.36 1.80
C TRP A 49 -9.56 -5.45 2.91
N ILE A 50 -9.71 -5.86 4.17
CA ILE A 50 -9.25 -5.09 5.32
C ILE A 50 -7.74 -4.82 5.24
N VAL A 51 -6.94 -5.86 4.99
CA VAL A 51 -5.48 -5.73 4.85
C VAL A 51 -5.12 -4.80 3.70
N SER A 52 -5.76 -4.96 2.54
CA SER A 52 -5.49 -4.12 1.35
C SER A 52 -5.80 -2.65 1.62
N ILE A 53 -6.91 -2.36 2.32
CA ILE A 53 -7.28 -1.02 2.77
C ILE A 53 -6.22 -0.47 3.73
N PHE A 54 -5.80 -1.28 4.71
CA PHE A 54 -4.88 -0.83 5.74
C PHE A 54 -3.48 -0.51 5.18
N VAL A 55 -2.94 -1.35 4.28
CA VAL A 55 -1.68 -1.02 3.57
C VAL A 55 -1.82 0.27 2.78
N SER A 56 -2.94 0.46 2.09
CA SER A 56 -3.17 1.63 1.23
C SER A 56 -3.35 2.93 2.02
N ILE A 57 -3.97 2.85 3.20
CA ILE A 57 -4.08 4.00 4.11
C ILE A 57 -2.69 4.33 4.68
N LEU A 58 -1.96 3.32 5.15
CA LEU A 58 -0.66 3.52 5.77
C LEU A 58 0.37 4.07 4.78
N THR A 59 0.45 3.55 3.55
CA THR A 59 1.30 4.09 2.48
C THR A 59 1.07 5.59 2.28
N LEU A 60 -0.19 6.01 2.12
CA LEU A 60 -0.53 7.41 1.89
C LEU A 60 -0.25 8.29 3.11
N LEU A 61 -0.46 7.76 4.32
CA LEU A 61 -0.11 8.44 5.57
C LEU A 61 1.41 8.66 5.66
N LEU A 62 2.22 7.62 5.41
CA LEU A 62 3.67 7.71 5.41
C LEU A 62 4.16 8.72 4.37
N ILE A 63 3.58 8.75 3.16
CA ILE A 63 3.93 9.76 2.15
C ILE A 63 3.65 11.18 2.65
N ARG A 64 2.56 11.38 3.40
CA ARG A 64 2.22 12.70 3.95
C ARG A 64 3.17 13.07 5.09
N VAL A 65 3.42 12.17 6.03
CA VAL A 65 4.30 12.40 7.18
C VAL A 65 5.73 12.63 6.72
N PHE A 66 6.22 11.81 5.80
CA PHE A 66 7.58 11.91 5.31
C PHE A 66 7.77 12.89 4.14
N ARG A 67 6.72 13.61 3.72
CA ARG A 67 6.83 14.62 2.65
C ARG A 67 8.00 15.60 2.80
N PRO A 68 8.24 16.24 3.98
CA PRO A 68 9.39 17.14 4.11
C PRO A 68 10.71 16.43 3.87
N PHE A 69 10.83 15.17 4.29
CA PHE A 69 12.02 14.36 4.06
C PHE A 69 12.17 13.94 2.59
N ILE A 70 11.09 13.78 1.82
CA ILE A 70 11.17 13.54 0.37
C ILE A 70 11.95 14.64 -0.33
N GLU A 71 11.68 15.89 0.06
CA GLU A 71 12.27 17.07 -0.58
C GLU A 71 13.76 17.17 -0.27
N VAL A 72 14.17 16.81 0.94
CA VAL A 72 15.59 16.73 1.33
C VAL A 72 16.27 15.51 0.69
N TYR A 73 15.63 14.33 0.72
CA TYR A 73 16.16 13.10 0.14
C TYR A 73 16.35 13.21 -1.37
N LEU A 74 15.47 13.96 -2.05
CA LEU A 74 15.56 14.30 -3.47
C LEU A 74 16.82 15.06 -3.87
N LEU A 75 17.43 15.80 -2.95
CA LEU A 75 18.68 16.52 -3.23
C LEU A 75 19.84 15.54 -3.45
N PHE A 76 19.76 14.34 -2.89
CA PHE A 76 20.84 13.34 -2.92
C PHE A 76 20.49 12.07 -3.70
N TYR A 77 19.20 11.70 -3.77
CA TYR A 77 18.74 10.43 -4.35
C TYR A 77 17.48 10.60 -5.21
N SER A 78 17.16 9.55 -5.98
CA SER A 78 15.95 9.55 -6.81
C SER A 78 14.67 9.47 -5.96
N ARG A 79 13.63 10.21 -6.37
CA ARG A 79 12.29 10.16 -5.77
C ARG A 79 11.68 8.75 -5.78
N TYR A 80 12.11 7.94 -6.74
CA TYR A 80 11.58 6.60 -6.95
C TYR A 80 11.94 5.64 -5.81
N PHE A 81 13.21 5.64 -5.38
CA PHE A 81 13.68 4.81 -4.27
C PHE A 81 12.96 5.14 -2.96
N PHE A 82 12.60 6.40 -2.78
CA PHE A 82 11.83 6.81 -1.63
C PHE A 82 10.42 6.20 -1.62
N TYR A 83 9.73 6.15 -2.77
CA TYR A 83 8.42 5.49 -2.84
C TYR A 83 8.53 3.97 -2.65
N ILE A 84 9.60 3.35 -3.15
CA ILE A 84 9.91 1.94 -2.86
C ILE A 84 10.03 1.71 -1.35
N LEU A 85 10.82 2.54 -0.67
CA LEU A 85 11.02 2.47 0.78
C LEU A 85 9.68 2.55 1.51
N ILE A 86 8.83 3.53 1.17
CA ILE A 86 7.52 3.66 1.81
C ILE A 86 6.65 2.44 1.54
N SER A 87 6.54 1.98 0.29
CA SER A 87 5.71 0.82 -0.05
C SER A 87 6.17 -0.44 0.68
N LEU A 88 7.48 -0.64 0.84
CA LEU A 88 8.05 -1.74 1.63
C LEU A 88 7.70 -1.61 3.12
N ILE A 89 7.92 -0.43 3.70
CA ILE A 89 7.63 -0.20 5.13
C ILE A 89 6.15 -0.45 5.41
N SER A 90 5.24 0.13 4.62
CA SER A 90 3.80 -0.05 4.83
C SER A 90 3.33 -1.49 4.67
N LEU A 91 3.88 -2.21 3.67
CA LEU A 91 3.46 -3.57 3.40
C LEU A 91 3.95 -4.48 4.51
N SER A 92 5.24 -4.39 4.85
CA SER A 92 5.83 -5.18 5.92
C SER A 92 5.16 -4.94 7.27
N SER A 93 4.94 -3.68 7.66
CA SER A 93 4.31 -3.37 8.94
C SER A 93 2.89 -3.93 9.04
N VAL A 94 2.08 -3.78 7.98
CA VAL A 94 0.71 -4.30 8.00
C VAL A 94 0.69 -5.82 7.94
N TYR A 95 1.53 -6.44 7.13
CA TYR A 95 1.56 -7.91 7.03
C TYR A 95 2.03 -8.55 8.34
N ILE A 96 2.89 -7.87 9.10
CA ILE A 96 3.27 -8.32 10.45
C ILE A 96 2.10 -8.15 11.42
N ILE A 97 1.46 -6.99 11.47
CA ILE A 97 0.36 -6.70 12.42
C ILE A 97 -0.85 -7.60 12.15
N CYS A 98 -1.27 -7.70 10.89
CA CYS A 98 -2.37 -8.56 10.46
C CYS A 98 -1.94 -10.01 10.24
N ARG A 99 -0.71 -10.36 10.60
CA ARG A 99 -0.14 -11.70 10.56
C ARG A 99 -0.48 -12.50 9.29
N VAL A 100 -0.18 -11.89 8.13
CA VAL A 100 -0.43 -12.48 6.81
C VAL A 100 0.73 -13.39 6.41
N TYR A 101 0.45 -14.67 6.15
CA TYR A 101 1.47 -15.66 5.76
C TYR A 101 1.25 -16.22 4.37
N GLY A 102 2.26 -16.96 3.88
CA GLY A 102 2.15 -17.75 2.66
C GLY A 102 2.06 -16.94 1.37
N TYR A 103 2.42 -15.66 1.41
CA TYR A 103 2.49 -14.81 0.22
C TYR A 103 3.69 -15.17 -0.67
N SER A 104 3.51 -15.02 -1.98
CA SER A 104 4.61 -15.17 -2.93
C SER A 104 5.48 -13.93 -2.94
N ARG A 105 6.78 -14.12 -2.75
CA ARG A 105 7.78 -13.04 -2.74
C ARG A 105 7.83 -12.30 -4.08
N LEU A 106 7.57 -12.99 -5.19
CA LEU A 106 7.56 -12.40 -6.53
C LEU A 106 6.43 -11.39 -6.68
N TYR A 107 5.20 -11.75 -6.27
CA TYR A 107 4.06 -10.82 -6.34
C TYR A 107 4.23 -9.61 -5.43
N LEU A 108 4.87 -9.77 -4.27
CA LEU A 108 5.23 -8.64 -3.41
C LEU A 108 6.21 -7.67 -4.08
N ILE A 109 7.27 -8.19 -4.69
CA ILE A 109 8.26 -7.37 -5.39
C ILE A 109 7.60 -6.62 -6.55
N ILE A 110 6.77 -7.31 -7.34
CA ILE A 110 6.01 -6.73 -8.44
C ILE A 110 5.11 -5.60 -7.91
N TYR A 111 4.37 -5.85 -6.81
CA TYR A 111 3.54 -4.84 -6.18
C TYR A 111 4.35 -3.61 -5.79
N VAL A 112 5.48 -3.77 -5.10
CA VAL A 112 6.32 -2.65 -4.63
C VAL A 112 6.81 -1.80 -5.80
N PHE A 113 7.25 -2.42 -6.89
CA PHE A 113 7.72 -1.67 -8.05
C PHE A 113 6.59 -0.96 -8.80
N ILE A 114 5.44 -1.62 -9.00
CA ILE A 114 4.27 -1.04 -9.67
C ILE A 114 3.64 0.07 -8.82
N SER A 115 3.50 -0.12 -7.51
CA SER A 115 2.98 0.90 -6.60
C SER A 115 3.87 2.14 -6.60
N SER A 116 5.19 1.94 -6.59
CA SER A 116 6.17 3.02 -6.58
C SER A 116 6.17 3.81 -7.89
N THR A 117 6.08 3.13 -9.04
CA THR A 117 5.97 3.81 -10.34
C THR A 117 4.66 4.60 -10.42
N PHE A 118 3.54 3.98 -10.03
CA PHE A 118 2.24 4.64 -9.97
C PHE A 118 2.25 5.91 -9.10
N LEU A 119 2.83 5.83 -7.90
CA LEU A 119 2.95 6.97 -6.99
C LEU A 119 3.81 8.10 -7.59
N LEU A 120 4.88 7.76 -8.29
CA LEU A 120 5.73 8.72 -8.98
C LEU A 120 5.01 9.41 -10.14
N PHE A 121 4.32 8.66 -11.00
CA PHE A 121 3.56 9.20 -12.13
C PHE A 121 2.40 10.07 -11.67
N SER A 122 1.62 9.61 -10.69
CA SER A 122 0.54 10.41 -10.11
C SER A 122 1.06 11.72 -9.50
N GLY A 123 2.30 11.72 -8.99
CA GLY A 123 3.02 12.92 -8.54
C GLY A 123 3.30 13.93 -9.66
N LYS A 124 3.75 13.44 -10.83
CA LYS A 124 4.08 14.27 -11.99
C LYS A 124 2.85 14.88 -12.65
N ILE A 125 1.74 14.13 -12.73
CA ILE A 125 0.47 14.61 -13.30
C ILE A 125 0.00 15.88 -12.58
N ILE A 126 0.11 15.94 -11.24
CA ILE A 126 -0.23 17.14 -10.47
C ILE A 126 0.57 18.36 -10.92
N LYS A 127 1.89 18.23 -11.04
CA LYS A 127 2.76 19.36 -11.39
C LYS A 127 2.41 19.93 -12.76
N LYS A 128 2.08 19.05 -13.71
CA LYS A 128 1.68 19.45 -15.07
C LYS A 128 0.31 20.12 -15.09
N PHE A 129 -0.69 19.58 -14.38
CA PHE A 129 -2.02 20.20 -14.28
C PHE A 129 -2.00 21.57 -13.59
N LYS A 130 -1.13 21.76 -12.58
CA LYS A 130 -1.00 23.05 -11.90
C LYS A 130 -0.38 24.14 -12.77
N PHE A 131 0.36 23.77 -13.81
CA PHE A 131 1.04 24.68 -14.73
C PHE A 131 0.20 25.03 -15.98
N VAL A 132 -0.86 24.26 -16.27
CA VAL A 132 -1.76 24.49 -17.41
C VAL A 132 -2.92 25.43 -17.06
N PHE A 133 -3.19 25.64 -15.77
CA PHE A 133 -4.27 26.50 -15.25
C PHE A 133 -3.79 27.87 -14.75
N PHE A 134 -2.54 28.24 -15.06
CA PHE A 134 -1.94 29.57 -14.84
C PHE A 134 -1.39 30.08 -16.16
#